data_AF-A0A2W0A6R8-F1
#
_entry.id   AF-A0A2W0A6R8-F1
#
_cell.length_a   1.000
_cell.length_b   1.000
_cell.length_c   1.000
_cell.angle_alpha   90.00
_cell.angle_beta   90.00
_cell.angle_gamma   90.00
#
_symmetry.space_group_name_H-M   'P 1'
#
loop_
_entity.id
_entity.type
_entity.pdbx_description
1 polymer ?
#
loop_
_entity_poly.entity_id
_entity_poly.type
_entity_poly.pdbx_seq_one_letter_code
_entity_poly.pdbx_strand_id
1 'polypeptide(L)'
;ARGIGLGQDEADRILKFCDTLPDTMKPSLLLDLEAGRPTEIDDLSGAVSRIGRMAGVETPIHDTAVVALGAAQHEGKSSSGAGLNRDDSSFEQQRSTVNASK
;
A
#
# COMPACT_ATOMS: atom_id res chain seq x y z
N ALA A 1 23.62 10.07 6.22
CA ALA A 1 23.08 8.74 6.56
C ALA A 1 23.67 7.58 5.76
N ARG A 2 23.94 7.68 4.44
CA ARG A 2 24.46 6.55 3.62
C ARG A 2 25.51 6.92 2.54
N GLY A 3 26.09 8.12 2.60
CA GLY A 3 27.11 8.56 1.64
C GLY A 3 26.61 8.96 0.25
N ILE A 4 25.29 9.14 0.08
CA ILE A 4 24.71 9.66 -1.17
C ILE A 4 24.89 11.18 -1.23
N GLY A 5 25.56 11.67 -2.27
CA GLY A 5 25.83 13.09 -2.46
C GLY A 5 24.66 13.83 -3.09
N LEU A 6 23.71 14.27 -2.26
CA LEU A 6 22.67 15.22 -2.67
C LEU A 6 23.19 16.66 -2.53
N GLY A 7 22.72 17.55 -3.41
CA GLY A 7 23.01 18.98 -3.31
C GLY A 7 22.46 19.58 -2.00
N GLN A 8 23.10 20.62 -1.47
CA GLN A 8 22.59 21.30 -0.27
C GLN A 8 21.22 21.96 -0.51
N ASP A 9 20.90 22.25 -1.78
CA ASP A 9 19.66 22.87 -2.25
C ASP A 9 18.64 21.86 -2.81
N GLU A 10 18.86 20.55 -2.61
CA GLU A 10 18.03 19.49 -3.21
C GLU A 10 16.55 19.62 -2.86
N ALA A 11 16.24 19.85 -1.58
CA ALA A 11 14.87 20.01 -1.12
C ALA A 11 14.19 21.20 -1.81
N ASP A 12 14.84 22.36 -1.84
CA ASP A 12 14.30 23.57 -2.47
C ASP A 12 14.08 23.38 -3.97
N ARG A 13 14.97 22.66 -4.64
CA ARG A 13 14.85 22.38 -6.07
C ARG A 13 13.69 21.43 -6.39
N ILE A 14 13.48 20.41 -5.56
CA ILE A 14 12.33 19.51 -5.69
C ILE A 14 11.02 20.27 -5.42
N LEU A 15 10.96 21.11 -4.39
CA LEU A 15 9.78 21.92 -4.10
C LEU A 15 9.46 22.88 -5.26
N LYS A 16 10.46 23.58 -5.80
CA LYS A 16 10.27 24.44 -6.99
C LYS A 16 9.80 23.65 -8.20
N PHE A 17 10.28 22.43 -8.39
CA PHE A 17 9.76 21.58 -9.47
C PHE A 17 8.29 21.21 -9.23
N CYS A 18 7.91 20.85 -8.00
CA CYS A 18 6.51 20.59 -7.65
C CYS A 18 5.61 21.80 -7.95
N ASP A 19 6.08 23.03 -7.71
CA ASP A 19 5.33 24.26 -8.03
C ASP A 19 5.09 24.47 -9.54
N THR A 20 5.82 23.75 -10.41
CA THR A 20 5.62 23.81 -11.87
C THR A 20 4.64 22.77 -12.40
N LEU A 21 4.23 21.81 -11.55
CA LEU A 21 3.32 20.75 -11.96
C LEU A 21 1.90 21.31 -12.16
N PRO A 22 1.12 20.83 -13.15
CA PRO A 22 -0.26 21.25 -13.31
C PRO A 22 -1.11 20.89 -12.08
N ASP A 23 -2.04 21.78 -11.70
CA ASP A 23 -2.98 21.53 -10.58
C ASP A 23 -3.81 20.25 -10.75
N THR A 24 -3.99 19.79 -12.00
CA THR A 24 -4.71 18.56 -12.33
C THR A 24 -3.86 17.30 -12.23
N MET A 25 -2.54 17.42 -12.00
CA MET A 25 -1.65 16.28 -11.94
C MET A 25 -1.91 15.48 -10.66
N LYS A 26 -2.07 14.16 -10.82
CA LYS A 26 -2.16 13.21 -9.70
C LYS A 26 -0.96 12.26 -9.72
N PRO A 27 -0.27 12.04 -8.58
CA PRO A 27 0.74 10.99 -8.47
C PRO A 27 0.08 9.59 -8.55
N SER A 28 0.84 8.59 -9.00
CA SER A 28 0.42 7.18 -9.08
C SER A 28 -0.17 6.68 -7.76
N LEU A 29 0.48 6.96 -6.64
CA LEU A 29 0.01 6.60 -5.31
C LEU A 29 -1.42 7.09 -5.01
N LEU A 30 -1.76 8.32 -5.44
CA LEU A 30 -3.12 8.85 -5.27
C LEU A 30 -4.12 8.12 -6.18
N LEU A 31 -3.72 7.82 -7.42
CA LEU A 31 -4.57 7.08 -8.35
C LEU A 31 -4.87 5.65 -7.86
N ASP A 32 -3.90 4.99 -7.23
CA ASP A 32 -4.11 3.67 -6.62
C ASP A 32 -5.01 3.76 -5.39
N LEU A 33 -4.81 4.77 -4.54
CA LEU A 33 -5.65 5.01 -3.36
C LEU A 33 -7.11 5.26 -3.75
N GLU A 34 -7.36 6.15 -4.72
CA GLU A 34 -8.70 6.46 -5.21
C GLU A 34 -9.39 5.24 -5.86
N ALA A 35 -8.61 4.34 -6.46
CA ALA A 35 -9.13 3.12 -7.06
C ALA A 35 -9.24 1.93 -6.08
N GLY A 36 -8.91 2.13 -4.80
CA GLY A 36 -8.92 1.06 -3.80
C GLY A 36 -7.90 -0.06 -4.08
N ARG A 37 -6.85 0.23 -4.86
CA ARG A 37 -5.77 -0.72 -5.14
C ARG A 37 -4.69 -0.65 -4.05
N PRO A 38 -3.87 -1.70 -3.90
CA PRO A 38 -2.63 -1.59 -3.13
C PRO A 38 -1.79 -0.42 -3.64
N THR A 39 -1.20 0.36 -2.74
CA THR A 39 -0.32 1.47 -3.10
C THR A 39 1.13 1.16 -2.78
N GLU A 40 2.04 1.95 -3.32
CA GLU A 40 3.49 1.88 -3.09
C GLU A 40 3.96 2.59 -1.79
N ILE A 41 3.07 2.87 -0.82
CA ILE A 41 3.43 3.65 0.39
C ILE A 41 4.59 3.04 1.20
N ASP A 42 4.64 1.71 1.31
CA ASP A 42 5.69 0.99 2.05
C ASP A 42 7.04 1.02 1.33
N ASP A 43 7.01 1.06 0.00
CA ASP A 43 8.21 1.12 -0.84
C ASP A 43 8.76 2.55 -0.94
N LEU A 44 7.89 3.56 -0.82
CA LEU A 44 8.28 4.96 -0.77
C LEU A 44 8.61 5.41 0.66
N SER A 45 7.59 5.84 1.42
CA SER A 45 7.81 6.39 2.76
C SER A 45 8.26 5.32 3.76
N GLY A 46 7.77 4.08 3.62
CA GLY A 46 8.22 2.97 4.47
C GLY A 46 9.70 2.64 4.29
N ALA A 47 10.24 2.77 3.07
CA ALA A 47 11.66 2.61 2.83
C ALA A 47 12.48 3.73 3.49
N VAL A 48 12.03 4.98 3.40
CA VAL A 48 12.69 6.11 4.07
C VAL A 48 12.71 5.90 5.58
N SER A 49 11.57 5.52 6.18
CA SER A 49 11.47 5.20 7.61
C SER A 49 12.42 4.08 8.05
N ARG A 50 12.48 2.99 7.28
CA ARG A 50 13.39 1.87 7.56
C ARG A 50 14.86 2.29 7.47
N ILE A 51 15.23 3.05 6.43
CA ILE A 51 16.60 3.52 6.24
C ILE A 51 17.00 4.54 7.32
N GLY A 52 16.08 5.44 7.70
CA GLY A 52 16.24 6.42 8.78
C GLY A 52 16.58 5.74 10.10
N ARG A 53 15.78 4.74 10.50
CA ARG A 53 16.06 3.94 11.71
C ARG A 53 17.42 3.26 11.67
N MET A 54 17.80 2.64 10.54
CA MET A 54 19.12 2.01 10.38
C MET A 54 20.28 3.01 10.50
N ALA A 55 20.03 4.28 10.18
CA ALA A 55 21.02 5.35 10.25
C ALA A 55 20.93 6.18 11.54
N GLY A 56 20.02 5.87 12.46
CA GLY A 56 19.77 6.66 13.67
C GLY A 56 19.20 8.06 13.39
N VAL A 57 18.48 8.24 12.27
CA VAL A 57 17.84 9.50 11.87
C VAL A 57 16.32 9.36 11.98
N GLU A 58 15.68 10.25 12.72
CA GLU A 58 14.22 10.28 12.84
C GLU A 58 13.55 10.73 11.54
N THR A 59 12.42 10.10 11.20
CA THR A 59 11.67 10.34 9.96
C THR A 59 10.16 10.55 10.23
N PRO A 60 9.78 11.43 11.18
CA PRO A 60 8.41 11.47 11.71
C PRO A 60 7.33 11.74 10.65
N ILE A 61 7.66 12.51 9.60
CA ILE A 61 6.74 12.79 8.48
C ILE A 61 6.47 11.51 7.68
N HIS A 62 7.51 10.75 7.34
CA HIS A 62 7.36 9.49 6.61
C HIS A 62 6.69 8.42 7.46
N ASP A 63 7.00 8.34 8.76
CA ASP A 63 6.34 7.42 9.69
C ASP A 63 4.84 7.71 9.79
N THR A 64 4.46 8.99 9.86
CA THR A 64 3.06 9.42 9.86
C THR A 64 2.36 9.06 8.54
N ALA A 65 3.01 9.32 7.40
CA ALA A 65 2.45 9.02 6.08
C ALA A 65 2.16 7.52 5.90
N VAL A 66 3.08 6.65 6.33
CA VAL A 66 2.90 5.19 6.29
C VAL A 66 1.68 4.76 7.09
N VAL A 67 1.53 5.25 8.32
CA VAL A 67 0.39 4.89 9.18
C VAL A 67 -0.92 5.39 8.59
N ALA A 68 -0.99 6.67 8.22
CA ALA A 68 -2.23 7.29 7.76
C ALA A 68 -2.73 6.66 6.44
N LEU A 69 -1.83 6.46 5.47
CA LEU A 69 -2.20 5.95 4.15
C LEU A 69 -2.30 4.41 4.13
N GLY A 70 -1.58 3.71 5.01
CA GLY A 70 -1.76 2.28 5.23
C GLY A 70 -3.16 1.95 5.78
N ALA A 71 -3.65 2.73 6.75
CA ALA A 71 -5.01 2.56 7.29
C ALA A 71 -6.10 2.73 6.22
N ALA A 72 -5.98 3.76 5.38
CA ALA A 72 -6.94 4.04 4.31
C ALA A 72 -7.05 2.89 3.27
N GLN A 73 -5.98 2.13 3.03
CA GLN A 73 -6.00 0.96 2.14
C GLN A 73 -6.81 -0.22 2.70
N HIS A 74 -6.87 -0.36 4.02
CA HIS A 74 -7.61 -1.45 4.65
C HIS A 74 -9.12 -1.18 4.67
N GLU A 75 -9.53 0.09 4.76
CA GLU A 75 -10.94 0.48 4.74
C GLU A 75 -11.61 0.24 3.38
N GLY A 76 -10.88 0.38 2.27
CA GLY A 76 -11.36 0.08 0.92
C GLY A 76 -11.71 -1.40 0.67
N LYS A 77 -11.27 -2.32 1.55
CA LYS A 77 -11.56 -3.77 1.45
C LYS A 77 -12.86 -4.18 2.18
N SER A 78 -13.47 -3.29 2.97
CA SER A 78 -14.60 -3.63 3.83
C SER A 78 -15.98 -3.50 3.17
N SER A 79 -16.08 -3.13 1.88
CA SER A 79 -17.38 -2.96 1.20
C SER A 79 -17.71 -4.01 0.13
N SER A 80 -16.88 -5.04 -0.13
CA SER A 80 -17.25 -6.17 -1.00
C SER A 80 -17.81 -7.36 -0.21
N GLY A 81 -18.79 -7.08 0.65
CA GLY A 81 -19.62 -8.08 1.32
C GLY A 81 -20.91 -8.31 0.55
N ALA A 82 -20.84 -8.84 -0.67
CA ALA A 82 -22.01 -9.27 -1.43
C ALA A 82 -21.77 -10.66 -2.02
N GLY A 83 -22.37 -11.67 -1.39
CA GLY A 83 -22.76 -12.93 -2.02
C GLY A 83 -21.74 -14.07 -2.00
N LEU A 84 -21.63 -14.77 -0.87
CA LEU A 84 -21.27 -16.20 -0.88
C LEU A 84 -22.20 -16.95 0.07
N ASN A 85 -23.44 -17.18 -0.39
CA ASN A 85 -24.16 -18.39 -0.01
C ASN A 85 -23.44 -19.55 -0.71
N ARG A 86 -22.58 -20.27 0.02
CA ARG A 86 -22.17 -21.62 -0.38
C ARG A 86 -23.07 -22.58 0.37
N ASP A 87 -24.02 -23.13 -0.36
CA ASP A 87 -24.75 -24.32 0.06
C ASP A 87 -23.71 -25.45 0.21
N ASP A 88 -23.45 -25.87 1.46
CA ASP A 88 -22.47 -26.89 1.81
C ASP A 88 -22.95 -28.33 1.50
N SER A 89 -24.06 -28.47 0.79
CA SER A 89 -24.67 -29.76 0.44
C SER A 89 -23.95 -30.53 -0.68
N SER A 90 -22.95 -29.93 -1.32
CA SER A 90 -22.24 -30.54 -2.46
C SER A 90 -21.04 -31.41 -2.06
N PHE A 91 -20.54 -31.30 -0.82
CA PHE A 91 -19.31 -32.00 -0.41
C PHE A 91 -19.54 -33.40 0.20
N GLU A 92 -20.76 -33.74 0.61
CA GLU A 92 -21.08 -35.08 1.14
C GLU A 92 -21.40 -36.12 0.06
N GLN A 93 -21.81 -35.71 -1.15
CA GLN A 93 -22.20 -36.67 -2.19
C GLN A 93 -20.99 -37.34 -2.87
N GLN A 94 -19.79 -36.76 -2.76
CA GLN A 94 -18.56 -37.29 -3.39
C GLN A 94 -17.74 -38.23 -2.49
N ARG A 95 -18.06 -38.34 -1.19
CA ARG A 95 -17.44 -39.34 -0.29
C ARG A 95 -18.15 -40.69 -0.33
N SER A 96 -19.38 -40.75 -0.84
CA SER A 96 -20.17 -41.99 -0.90
C SER A 96 -19.81 -42.93 -2.06
N THR A 97 -19.13 -42.46 -3.12
CA THR A 97 -18.82 -43.30 -4.30
C THR A 97 -17.43 -43.94 -4.26
N VAL A 98 -16.59 -43.60 -3.28
CA VAL A 98 -15.22 -44.17 -3.14
C VAL A 98 -15.17 -45.38 -2.17
N ASN A 99 -16.22 -45.65 -1.38
CA ASN A 99 -16.27 -46.81 -0.48
C ASN A 99 -17.11 -48.00 -0.99
N ALA A 100 -17.58 -47.97 -2.24
CA ALA A 100 -18.35 -49.06 -2.86
C ALA A 100 -17.53 -49.87 -3.89
N SER A 101 -16.21 -49.99 -3.68
CA SER A 101 -15.34 -50.96 -4.39
C SER A 101 -14.71 -51.99 -3.45
N LYS A 102 -15.48 -52.42 -2.45
CA LYS A 102 -15.40 -53.74 -1.84
C LYS A 102 -16.78 -54.33 -1.72
#